data_AF-A0A101H155-F1
#
_entry.id   AF-A0A101H155-F1
#
_cell.length_a   1.000
_cell.length_b   1.000
_cell.length_c   1.000
_cell.angle_alpha   90.00
_cell.angle_beta   90.00
_cell.angle_gamma   90.00
#
_symmetry.space_group_name_H-M   'P 1'
#
loop_
_entity.id
_entity.type
_entity.pdbx_description
1 polymer ?
#
loop_
_entity_poly.entity_id
_entity_poly.type
_entity_poly.pdbx_seq_one_letter_code
_entity_poly.pdbx_strand_id
1 'polypeptide(L)'
;MIVIHIFGRSNTGKTTLIEALCRRLAERGRIETIKHSGHHPLTLEEGKDTTLHYQTGASGACAIDEEKSILILADERLAHALDAASERKADYCIIEGFKTIPLPGIALGDVGGDHILMRSPTVEEILMNLDRFPTWTTPKTLLDGLLDDAGPESSGSLLILYGADEETLRDAAEAAHRAPGITGAEGRLLHVGCGDAFCDTKGCIAIVGTTPRSVTKALSQCADLLGDAEDDRNY
;
A
#
# COMPACT_ATOMS: atom_id res chain seq x y z
N MET A 1 5.26 2.85 -1.29
CA MET A 1 5.84 2.36 -0.01
C MET A 1 6.39 0.95 -0.19
N ILE A 2 7.57 0.61 0.33
CA ILE A 2 8.11 -0.77 0.32
C ILE A 2 7.54 -1.55 1.51
N VAL A 3 7.10 -2.79 1.28
CA VAL A 3 6.50 -3.67 2.30
C VAL A 3 7.43 -4.82 2.64
N ILE A 4 7.90 -4.87 3.89
CA ILE A 4 8.80 -5.90 4.41
C ILE A 4 8.02 -6.83 5.34
N HIS A 5 7.62 -7.99 4.83
CA HIS A 5 6.91 -9.00 5.62
C HIS A 5 7.90 -9.88 6.39
N ILE A 6 7.72 -10.03 7.70
CA ILE A 6 8.55 -10.85 8.58
C ILE A 6 7.68 -11.84 9.35
N PHE A 7 7.94 -13.12 9.15
CA PHE A 7 7.20 -14.21 9.78
C PHE A 7 8.14 -15.31 10.30
N GLY A 8 7.65 -16.12 11.23
CA GLY A 8 8.49 -17.12 11.89
C GLY A 8 7.84 -17.72 13.13
N ARG A 9 8.50 -18.72 13.75
CA ARG A 9 8.06 -19.24 15.06
C ARG A 9 8.22 -18.17 16.15
N SER A 10 7.57 -18.35 17.29
CA SER A 10 7.80 -17.50 18.45
C SER A 10 9.24 -17.65 18.94
N ASN A 11 9.81 -16.59 19.55
CA ASN A 11 11.18 -16.58 20.10
C ASN A 11 12.32 -16.83 19.10
N THR A 12 12.13 -16.56 17.81
CA THR A 12 13.19 -16.65 16.78
C THR A 12 13.96 -15.34 16.54
N GLY A 13 13.76 -14.33 17.40
CA GLY A 13 14.43 -13.02 17.26
C GLY A 13 13.73 -12.02 16.32
N LYS A 14 12.47 -12.27 15.92
CA LYS A 14 11.70 -11.34 15.05
C LYS A 14 11.69 -9.91 15.58
N THR A 15 11.32 -9.72 16.84
CA THR A 15 11.26 -8.39 17.46
C THR A 15 12.61 -7.70 17.43
N THR A 16 13.70 -8.43 17.73
CA THR A 16 15.07 -7.90 17.65
C THR A 16 15.45 -7.47 16.24
N LEU A 17 15.11 -8.27 15.23
CA LEU A 17 15.35 -7.92 13.82
C LEU A 17 14.54 -6.69 13.40
N ILE A 18 13.25 -6.64 13.75
CA ILE A 18 12.34 -5.52 13.43
C ILE A 18 12.84 -4.24 14.06
N GLU A 19 13.19 -4.25 15.35
CA GLU A 19 13.72 -3.05 16.04
C GLU A 19 15.03 -2.54 15.43
N ALA A 20 15.90 -3.44 14.98
CA ALA A 20 17.14 -3.07 14.30
C ALA A 20 16.86 -2.48 12.91
N LEU A 21 15.95 -3.08 12.14
CA LEU A 21 15.52 -2.55 10.85
C LEU A 21 14.84 -1.19 10.97
N CYS A 22 13.94 -1.01 11.93
CA CYS A 22 13.24 0.26 12.14
C CYS A 22 14.22 1.40 12.36
N ARG A 23 15.24 1.20 13.20
CA ARG A 23 16.28 2.22 13.44
C ARG A 23 17.01 2.59 12.16
N ARG A 24 17.43 1.60 11.36
CA ARG A 24 18.20 1.83 10.12
C ARG A 24 17.38 2.41 8.97
N LEU A 25 16.09 2.05 8.88
CA LEU A 25 15.19 2.55 7.84
C LEU A 25 14.64 3.94 8.18
N ALA A 26 14.43 4.26 9.46
CA ALA A 26 14.02 5.59 9.90
C ALA A 26 15.04 6.68 9.52
N GLU A 27 16.31 6.34 9.38
CA GLU A 27 17.37 7.23 8.86
C GLU A 27 17.21 7.51 7.35
N ARG A 28 16.44 6.70 6.63
CA ARG A 28 16.27 6.76 5.16
C ARG A 28 14.89 7.23 4.72
N GLY A 29 13.90 7.21 5.61
CA GLY A 29 12.51 7.53 5.29
C GLY A 29 11.56 7.23 6.44
N ARG A 30 10.28 7.57 6.25
CA ARG A 30 9.21 7.29 7.20
C ARG A 30 8.91 5.81 7.23
N ILE A 31 8.74 5.27 8.44
CA ILE A 31 8.47 3.86 8.66
C ILE A 31 7.24 3.67 9.52
N GLU A 32 6.41 2.70 9.14
CA GLU A 32 5.33 2.18 9.97
C GLU A 32 5.48 0.68 10.20
N THR A 33 4.82 0.18 11.24
CA THR A 33 4.82 -1.26 11.54
C THR A 33 3.38 -1.75 11.73
N ILE A 34 3.11 -2.96 11.25
CA ILE A 34 1.82 -3.64 11.41
C ILE A 34 2.09 -5.00 12.04
N LYS A 35 1.42 -5.31 13.15
CA LYS A 35 1.61 -6.56 13.86
C LYS A 35 0.31 -7.35 13.94
N HIS A 36 0.37 -8.61 13.54
CA HIS A 36 -0.70 -9.57 13.77
C HIS A 36 -0.49 -10.33 15.08
N SER A 37 -1.39 -10.14 16.04
CA SER A 37 -1.36 -10.82 17.34
C SER A 37 -1.90 -12.26 17.30
N GLY A 38 -2.28 -12.77 16.13
CA GLY A 38 -2.83 -14.12 15.97
C GLY A 38 -4.12 -14.30 16.77
N HIS A 39 -4.17 -15.31 17.65
CA HIS A 39 -5.34 -15.58 18.49
C HIS A 39 -5.36 -14.81 19.81
N HIS A 40 -4.40 -13.92 20.05
CA HIS A 40 -4.36 -13.10 21.26
C HIS A 40 -5.09 -11.78 21.00
N PRO A 41 -6.26 -11.54 21.63
CA PRO A 41 -6.97 -10.28 21.48
C PRO A 41 -6.10 -9.14 22.00
N LEU A 42 -6.18 -7.99 21.34
CA LEU A 42 -5.62 -6.75 21.87
C LEU A 42 -6.54 -6.27 23.00
N THR A 43 -5.99 -6.13 24.21
CA THR A 43 -6.74 -5.61 25.36
C THR A 43 -6.73 -4.09 25.35
N LEU A 44 -7.90 -3.49 25.55
CA LEU A 44 -8.05 -2.05 25.77
C LEU A 44 -8.14 -1.78 27.27
N GLU A 45 -7.61 -0.64 27.72
CA GLU A 45 -7.73 -0.24 29.12
C GLU A 45 -9.20 0.07 29.44
N GLU A 46 -9.77 -0.66 30.41
CA GLU A 46 -11.16 -0.49 30.81
C GLU A 46 -11.41 0.89 31.45
N GLY A 47 -12.59 1.46 31.19
CA GLY A 47 -13.03 2.71 31.80
C GLY A 47 -12.46 3.99 31.19
N LYS A 48 -11.58 3.90 30.18
CA LYS A 48 -11.17 5.08 29.38
C LYS A 48 -12.27 5.48 28.40
N ASP A 49 -12.43 6.79 28.18
CA ASP A 49 -13.43 7.33 27.25
C ASP A 49 -13.34 6.71 25.86
N THR A 50 -12.13 6.58 25.31
CA THR A 50 -11.91 5.96 23.98
C THR A 50 -12.35 4.50 23.95
N THR A 51 -12.10 3.75 25.02
CA THR A 51 -12.56 2.37 25.17
C THR A 51 -14.08 2.31 25.25
N LEU A 52 -14.70 3.18 26.06
CA LEU A 52 -16.15 3.26 26.19
C LEU A 52 -16.81 3.62 24.85
N HIS A 53 -16.27 4.59 24.12
CA HIS A 53 -16.74 4.97 22.78
C HIS A 53 -16.72 3.77 21.83
N TYR A 54 -15.61 3.03 21.78
CA TYR A 54 -15.51 1.83 20.96
C TYR A 54 -16.54 0.76 21.37
N GLN A 55 -16.70 0.52 22.68
CA GLN A 55 -17.63 -0.46 23.22
C GLN A 55 -19.11 -0.11 22.99
N THR A 56 -19.44 1.14 22.64
CA THR A 56 -20.81 1.49 22.24
C THR A 56 -21.26 0.85 20.91
N GLY A 57 -20.34 0.24 20.17
CA GLY A 57 -20.57 -0.28 18.81
C GLY A 57 -20.15 0.69 17.71
N ALA A 58 -19.38 1.73 18.05
CA ALA A 58 -18.75 2.59 17.05
C ALA A 58 -17.78 1.76 16.19
N SER A 59 -17.79 1.98 14.87
CA SER A 59 -16.85 1.32 13.95
C SER A 59 -15.38 1.72 14.19
N GLY A 60 -15.16 2.83 14.91
CA GLY A 60 -13.86 3.21 15.42
C GLY A 60 -13.94 4.29 16.50
N ALA A 61 -12.87 4.39 17.28
CA ALA A 61 -12.68 5.42 18.31
C ALA A 61 -11.25 5.96 18.23
N CYS A 62 -11.11 7.29 18.26
CA CYS A 62 -9.82 7.97 18.19
C CYS A 62 -9.64 8.88 19.40
N ALA A 63 -8.47 8.82 20.03
CA ALA A 63 -8.00 9.83 20.98
C ALA A 63 -6.73 10.47 20.45
N ILE A 64 -6.58 11.77 20.68
CA ILE A 64 -5.46 12.58 20.22
C ILE A 64 -5.01 13.43 21.40
N ASP A 65 -3.71 13.38 21.71
CA ASP A 65 -3.05 14.26 22.68
C ASP A 65 -1.96 15.11 21.99
N GLU A 66 -1.15 15.84 22.76
CA GLU A 66 -0.08 16.70 22.24
C GLU A 66 1.11 15.92 21.63
N GLU A 67 1.22 14.62 21.90
CA GLU A 67 2.33 13.76 21.48
C GLU A 67 1.94 12.73 20.40
N LYS A 68 0.71 12.19 20.47
CA LYS A 68 0.31 11.00 19.73
C LYS A 68 -1.21 10.87 19.56
N SER A 69 -1.59 9.92 18.72
CA SER A 69 -2.96 9.49 18.55
C SER A 69 -3.09 7.99 18.76
N ILE A 70 -4.22 7.56 19.33
CA ILE A 70 -4.61 6.16 19.45
C ILE A 70 -5.89 5.97 18.66
N LEU A 71 -5.85 5.11 17.64
CA LEU A 71 -7.00 4.76 16.82
C LEU A 71 -7.34 3.27 17.04
N ILE A 72 -8.59 3.02 17.40
CA ILE A 72 -9.16 1.69 17.56
C ILE A 72 -10.19 1.52 16.44
N LEU A 73 -10.07 0.47 15.64
CA LEU A 73 -10.98 0.18 14.52
C LEU A 73 -11.59 -1.20 14.69
N ALA A 74 -12.87 -1.33 14.33
CA ALA A 74 -13.52 -2.62 14.11
C ALA A 74 -13.18 -3.15 12.71
N ASP A 75 -11.88 -3.38 12.47
CA ASP A 75 -11.34 -3.77 11.17
C ASP A 75 -10.12 -4.68 11.32
N GLU A 76 -10.17 -5.84 10.68
CA GLU A 76 -9.12 -6.86 10.73
C GLU A 76 -8.32 -6.97 9.42
N ARG A 77 -8.62 -6.13 8.43
CA ARG A 77 -8.04 -6.23 7.08
C ARG A 77 -6.68 -5.57 7.02
N LEU A 78 -5.64 -6.38 6.75
CA LEU A 78 -4.27 -5.89 6.53
C LEU A 78 -4.19 -4.82 5.42
N ALA A 79 -4.96 -4.98 4.35
CA ALA A 79 -4.95 -4.04 3.22
C ALA A 79 -5.31 -2.61 3.66
N HIS A 80 -6.30 -2.44 4.55
CA HIS A 80 -6.67 -1.11 5.03
C HIS A 80 -5.58 -0.48 5.92
N ALA A 81 -4.86 -1.29 6.70
CA ALA A 81 -3.71 -0.80 7.47
C ALA A 81 -2.54 -0.39 6.55
N LEU A 82 -2.30 -1.13 5.46
CA LEU A 82 -1.32 -0.79 4.44
C LEU A 82 -1.70 0.46 3.65
N ASP A 83 -2.97 0.61 3.27
CA ASP A 83 -3.49 1.83 2.64
C ASP A 83 -3.25 3.04 3.53
N ALA A 84 -3.61 2.93 4.81
CA ALA A 84 -3.45 4.01 5.76
C ALA A 84 -1.97 4.41 5.95
N ALA A 85 -1.05 3.43 6.03
CA ALA A 85 0.39 3.70 6.10
C ALA A 85 0.91 4.38 4.82
N SER A 86 0.50 3.87 3.65
CA SER A 86 0.87 4.44 2.35
C SER A 86 0.38 5.89 2.23
N GLU A 87 -0.87 6.17 2.60
CA GLU A 87 -1.47 7.50 2.51
C GLU A 87 -0.92 8.52 3.50
N ARG A 88 -0.34 8.05 4.62
CA ARG A 88 0.51 8.87 5.52
C ARG A 88 1.91 9.12 4.96
N LYS A 89 2.16 8.72 3.71
CA LYS A 89 3.44 8.82 2.98
C LYS A 89 4.56 8.05 3.70
N ALA A 90 4.27 6.87 4.25
CA ALA A 90 5.32 5.98 4.73
C ALA A 90 6.16 5.46 3.55
N ASP A 91 7.49 5.48 3.71
CA ASP A 91 8.41 4.95 2.72
C ASP A 91 8.55 3.43 2.88
N TYR A 92 8.47 2.95 4.13
CA TYR A 92 8.58 1.55 4.51
C TYR A 92 7.45 1.12 5.45
N CYS A 93 6.93 -0.10 5.25
CA CYS A 93 6.06 -0.75 6.22
C CYS A 93 6.61 -2.14 6.56
N ILE A 94 6.85 -2.39 7.84
CA ILE A 94 7.24 -3.72 8.32
C ILE A 94 6.02 -4.44 8.87
N ILE A 95 5.73 -5.62 8.34
CA ILE A 95 4.64 -6.47 8.81
C ILE A 95 5.22 -7.61 9.65
N GLU A 96 4.78 -7.73 10.90
CA GLU A 96 5.05 -8.91 11.74
C GLU A 96 3.82 -9.84 11.77
N GLY A 97 4.01 -11.11 11.42
CA GLY A 97 2.99 -12.14 11.63
C GLY A 97 2.38 -12.65 10.33
N PHE A 98 1.05 -12.61 10.19
CA PHE A 98 0.31 -13.03 9.00
C PHE A 98 0.85 -14.25 8.23
N LYS A 99 1.18 -15.35 8.92
CA LYS A 99 1.93 -16.49 8.34
C LYS A 99 1.27 -17.16 7.12
N THR A 100 -0.03 -16.97 6.94
CA THR A 100 -0.83 -17.59 5.89
C THR A 100 -1.10 -16.67 4.70
N ILE A 101 -0.75 -15.37 4.77
CA ILE A 101 -0.96 -14.47 3.64
C ILE A 101 0.10 -14.74 2.57
N PRO A 102 -0.26 -14.71 1.28
CA PRO A 102 0.67 -14.97 0.18
C PRO A 102 1.54 -13.75 -0.15
N LEU A 103 2.10 -13.09 0.87
CA LEU A 103 2.96 -11.92 0.74
C LEU A 103 4.44 -12.32 0.83
N PRO A 104 5.26 -12.07 -0.22
CA PRO A 104 6.69 -12.35 -0.20
C PRO A 104 7.41 -11.70 0.99
N GLY A 105 8.22 -12.48 1.72
CA GLY A 105 8.82 -11.98 2.96
C GLY A 105 10.00 -12.78 3.50
N ILE A 106 10.36 -12.44 4.74
CA ILE A 106 11.49 -12.98 5.49
C ILE A 106 10.98 -14.03 6.46
N ALA A 107 11.51 -15.26 6.36
CA ALA A 107 11.25 -16.32 7.32
C ALA A 107 12.37 -16.41 8.36
N LEU A 108 12.03 -16.29 9.65
CA LEU A 108 12.95 -16.55 10.76
C LEU A 108 12.69 -17.91 11.42
N GLY A 109 13.74 -18.73 11.45
CA GLY A 109 13.72 -20.10 11.95
C GLY A 109 13.23 -21.11 10.90
N ASP A 110 12.97 -22.34 11.35
CA ASP A 110 12.52 -23.42 10.48
C ASP A 110 11.00 -23.35 10.24
N VAL A 111 10.65 -22.53 9.24
CA VAL A 111 9.29 -22.31 8.75
C VAL A 111 9.27 -22.50 7.23
N GLY A 112 8.37 -23.37 6.75
CA GLY A 112 8.08 -23.55 5.33
C GLY A 112 7.11 -22.51 4.80
N GLY A 113 7.00 -22.40 3.48
CA GLY A 113 6.08 -21.49 2.79
C GLY A 113 6.60 -21.11 1.40
N ASP A 114 5.67 -20.86 0.49
CA ASP A 114 5.96 -20.65 -0.93
C ASP A 114 6.43 -19.20 -1.24
N HIS A 115 6.27 -18.29 -0.27
CA HIS A 115 6.53 -16.84 -0.44
C HIS A 115 7.75 -16.35 0.36
N ILE A 116 8.76 -17.21 0.53
CA ILE A 116 9.98 -16.86 1.27
C ILE A 116 10.99 -16.22 0.31
N LEU A 117 11.24 -14.92 0.49
CA LEU A 117 12.28 -14.17 -0.23
C LEU A 117 13.67 -14.39 0.38
N MET A 118 13.75 -14.47 1.71
CA MET A 118 14.99 -14.59 2.48
C MET A 118 14.78 -15.44 3.73
N ARG A 119 15.79 -16.22 4.12
CA ARG A 119 15.76 -17.06 5.34
C ARG A 119 16.79 -16.57 6.34
N SER A 120 16.34 -16.21 7.53
CA SER A 120 17.17 -15.72 8.63
C SER A 120 18.27 -14.71 8.22
N PRO A 121 17.96 -13.68 7.40
CA PRO A 121 18.97 -12.73 6.95
C PRO A 121 19.38 -11.78 8.08
N THR A 122 20.54 -11.18 7.90
CA THR A 122 21.02 -10.02 8.66
C THR A 122 20.31 -8.74 8.21
N VAL A 123 20.38 -7.69 9.03
CA VAL A 123 19.85 -6.36 8.69
C VAL A 123 20.49 -5.82 7.41
N GLU A 124 21.81 -5.93 7.27
CA GLU A 124 22.55 -5.49 6.08
C GLU A 124 22.07 -6.19 4.80
N GLU A 125 21.86 -7.51 4.84
CA GLU A 125 21.36 -8.25 3.68
C GLU A 125 19.98 -7.76 3.25
N ILE A 126 19.08 -7.47 4.19
CA ILE A 126 17.76 -6.92 3.89
C ILE A 126 17.90 -5.53 3.25
N LEU A 127 18.73 -4.66 3.82
CA LEU A 127 18.94 -3.30 3.32
C LEU A 127 19.56 -3.27 1.90
N MET A 128 20.33 -4.29 1.54
CA MET A 128 20.91 -4.46 0.19
C MET A 128 19.93 -5.03 -0.83
N ASN A 129 18.77 -5.53 -0.39
CA ASN A 129 17.78 -6.23 -1.22
C ASN A 129 16.38 -5.58 -1.11
N LEU A 130 16.30 -4.28 -0.78
CA LEU A 130 15.00 -3.60 -0.58
C LEU A 130 14.15 -3.60 -1.86
N ASP A 131 14.78 -3.61 -3.03
CA ASP A 131 14.15 -3.67 -4.36
C ASP A 131 13.42 -4.99 -4.63
N ARG A 132 13.75 -6.05 -3.89
CA ARG A 132 13.08 -7.37 -4.02
C ARG A 132 11.76 -7.45 -3.26
N PHE A 133 11.48 -6.50 -2.39
CA PHE A 133 10.26 -6.46 -1.61
C PHE A 133 9.14 -5.78 -2.40
N PRO A 134 7.88 -6.24 -2.25
CA PRO A 134 6.76 -5.64 -2.96
C PRO A 134 6.54 -4.19 -2.52
N THR A 135 6.05 -3.38 -3.46
CA THR A 135 5.60 -2.02 -3.17
C THR A 135 4.09 -1.98 -3.01
N TRP A 136 3.61 -1.24 -2.01
CA TRP A 136 2.20 -0.90 -1.85
C TRP A 136 1.97 0.56 -2.24
N THR A 137 0.91 0.76 -3.02
CA THR A 137 0.48 2.06 -3.56
C THR A 137 -1.05 2.07 -3.60
N THR A 138 -1.65 3.17 -3.16
CA THR A 138 -3.09 3.45 -3.30
C THR A 138 -3.34 4.41 -4.46
N PRO A 139 -4.57 4.49 -5.00
CA PRO A 139 -4.92 5.48 -6.03
C PRO A 139 -4.55 6.91 -5.62
N LYS A 140 -4.79 7.25 -4.34
CA LYS A 140 -4.45 8.54 -3.77
C LYS A 140 -2.94 8.78 -3.82
N THR A 141 -2.12 7.83 -3.35
CA THR A 141 -0.66 8.02 -3.35
C THR A 141 -0.06 8.08 -4.75
N LEU A 142 -0.67 7.40 -5.73
CA LEU A 142 -0.27 7.50 -7.13
C LEU A 142 -0.51 8.92 -7.66
N LEU A 143 -1.71 9.47 -7.43
CA LEU A 143 -2.05 10.82 -7.85
C LEU A 143 -1.23 11.90 -7.11
N ASP A 144 -1.10 11.77 -5.79
CA ASP A 144 -0.34 12.70 -4.96
C ASP A 144 1.11 12.79 -5.42
N GLY A 145 1.74 11.67 -5.82
CA GLY A 145 3.09 11.67 -6.37
C GLY A 145 3.21 12.53 -7.64
N LEU A 146 2.29 12.37 -8.59
CA LEU A 146 2.28 13.18 -9.81
C LEU A 146 1.97 14.66 -9.53
N LEU A 147 1.10 14.95 -8.56
CA LEU A 147 0.77 16.33 -8.17
C LEU A 147 1.95 17.01 -7.46
N ASP A 148 2.66 16.28 -6.59
CA ASP A 148 3.86 16.77 -5.89
C ASP A 148 4.94 17.16 -6.93
N ASP A 149 5.11 16.39 -8.01
CA ASP A 149 6.05 16.69 -9.10
C ASP A 149 5.59 17.84 -10.01
N ALA A 150 4.28 17.93 -10.30
CA ALA A 150 3.73 18.93 -11.22
C ALA A 150 3.56 20.33 -10.59
N GLY A 151 3.43 20.41 -9.26
CA GLY A 151 3.27 21.65 -8.50
C GLY A 151 1.81 22.07 -8.26
N PRO A 152 1.60 23.10 -7.42
CA PRO A 152 0.33 23.36 -6.72
C PRO A 152 -0.84 23.84 -7.60
N GLU A 153 -0.55 24.38 -8.78
CA GLU A 153 -1.58 24.89 -9.71
C GLU A 153 -2.08 23.80 -10.69
N SER A 154 -1.60 22.57 -10.53
CA SER A 154 -1.94 21.46 -11.41
C SER A 154 -3.32 20.89 -11.11
N SER A 155 -3.96 20.36 -12.14
CA SER A 155 -5.20 19.59 -12.03
C SER A 155 -4.88 18.10 -12.14
N GLY A 156 -5.54 17.29 -11.30
CA GLY A 156 -5.36 15.84 -11.28
C GLY A 156 -6.67 15.11 -11.54
N SER A 157 -6.59 13.90 -12.11
CA SER A 157 -7.72 12.97 -12.22
C SER A 157 -7.25 11.53 -12.11
N LEU A 158 -8.18 10.65 -11.76
CA LEU A 158 -7.97 9.22 -11.61
C LEU A 158 -9.04 8.45 -12.38
N LEU A 159 -8.64 7.36 -13.03
CA LEU A 159 -9.53 6.32 -13.55
C LEU A 159 -9.20 5.01 -12.85
N ILE A 160 -10.20 4.39 -12.24
CA ILE A 160 -10.10 3.07 -11.61
C ILE A 160 -10.97 2.10 -12.41
N LEU A 161 -10.39 0.96 -12.77
CA LEU A 161 -11.05 -0.06 -13.59
C LEU A 161 -10.64 -1.47 -13.16
N TYR A 162 -11.39 -2.45 -13.62
CA TYR A 162 -11.14 -3.87 -13.39
C TYR A 162 -10.83 -4.55 -14.72
N GLY A 163 -10.08 -5.65 -14.71
CA GLY A 163 -9.87 -6.47 -15.92
C GLY A 163 -8.84 -5.92 -16.92
N ALA A 164 -8.22 -4.77 -16.67
CA ALA A 164 -7.06 -4.32 -17.44
C ALA A 164 -5.76 -4.97 -16.91
N ASP A 165 -4.86 -5.33 -17.82
CA ASP A 165 -3.50 -5.74 -17.49
C ASP A 165 -2.54 -4.55 -17.40
N GLU A 166 -1.34 -4.80 -16.91
CA GLU A 166 -0.34 -3.74 -16.66
C GLU A 166 0.14 -3.06 -17.95
N GLU A 167 0.23 -3.80 -19.06
CA GLU A 167 0.66 -3.28 -20.36
C GLU A 167 -0.37 -2.29 -20.91
N THR A 168 -1.65 -2.67 -20.91
CA THR A 168 -2.75 -1.82 -21.35
C THR A 168 -2.83 -0.53 -20.53
N LEU A 169 -2.66 -0.62 -19.20
CA LEU A 169 -2.67 0.56 -18.33
C LEU A 169 -1.50 1.49 -18.63
N ARG A 170 -0.31 0.93 -18.90
CA ARG A 170 0.89 1.69 -19.24
C ARG A 170 0.71 2.41 -20.57
N ASP A 171 0.23 1.72 -21.59
CA ASP A 171 0.00 2.29 -22.92
C ASP A 171 -1.03 3.42 -22.89
N ALA A 172 -2.13 3.23 -22.14
CA ALA A 172 -3.14 4.26 -21.96
C ALA A 172 -2.58 5.49 -21.22
N ALA A 173 -1.77 5.29 -20.17
CA ALA A 173 -1.12 6.38 -19.45
C ALA A 173 -0.10 7.12 -20.32
N GLU A 174 0.69 6.41 -21.13
CA GLU A 174 1.61 7.02 -22.08
C GLU A 174 0.88 7.84 -23.15
N ALA A 175 -0.26 7.34 -23.64
CA ALA A 175 -1.11 8.08 -24.58
C ALA A 175 -1.63 9.38 -23.94
N ALA A 176 -2.09 9.34 -22.68
CA ALA A 176 -2.45 10.52 -21.93
C ALA A 176 -1.27 11.48 -21.73
N HIS A 177 -0.09 10.98 -21.40
CA HIS A 177 1.10 11.81 -21.20
C HIS A 177 1.47 12.63 -22.44
N ARG A 178 1.21 12.09 -23.64
CA ARG A 178 1.43 12.80 -24.92
C ARG A 178 0.35 13.84 -25.24
N ALA A 179 -0.75 13.89 -24.49
CA ALA A 179 -1.83 14.83 -24.76
C ALA A 179 -1.44 16.27 -24.37
N PRO A 180 -1.88 17.29 -25.14
CA PRO A 180 -1.55 18.68 -24.85
C PRO A 180 -2.00 19.14 -23.45
N GLY A 181 -1.06 19.71 -22.69
CA GLY A 181 -1.33 20.24 -21.34
C GLY A 181 -1.36 19.18 -20.25
N ILE A 182 -0.89 17.96 -20.52
CA ILE A 182 -0.60 16.94 -19.50
C ILE A 182 0.87 17.06 -19.09
N THR A 183 1.11 17.01 -17.79
CA THR A 183 2.44 17.14 -17.18
C THR A 183 2.91 15.85 -16.53
N GLY A 184 2.00 14.94 -16.18
CA GLY A 184 2.30 13.61 -15.66
C GLY A 184 1.15 12.65 -15.92
N ALA A 185 1.48 11.39 -16.20
CA ALA A 185 0.49 10.32 -16.22
C ALA A 185 1.17 8.99 -15.85
N GLU A 186 0.50 8.18 -15.03
CA GLU A 186 0.99 6.86 -14.66
C GLU A 186 -0.19 5.87 -14.61
N GLY A 187 0.02 4.70 -15.20
CA GLY A 187 -0.92 3.57 -15.19
C GLY A 187 -0.30 2.39 -14.46
N ARG A 188 -1.02 1.81 -13.49
CA ARG A 188 -0.50 0.73 -12.64
C ARG A 188 -1.60 -0.20 -12.15
N LEU A 189 -1.25 -1.48 -11.98
CA LEU A 189 -2.04 -2.41 -11.17
C LEU A 189 -1.82 -2.13 -9.67
N LEU A 190 -2.91 -1.91 -8.95
CA LEU A 190 -2.92 -1.67 -7.52
C LEU A 190 -3.52 -2.86 -6.79
N HIS A 191 -2.84 -3.35 -5.76
CA HIS A 191 -3.37 -4.41 -4.90
C HIS A 191 -4.57 -3.89 -4.09
N VAL A 192 -5.65 -4.66 -4.04
CA VAL A 192 -6.90 -4.28 -3.37
C VAL A 192 -7.16 -5.11 -2.11
N GLY A 193 -6.34 -6.12 -1.85
CA GLY A 193 -6.53 -7.06 -0.78
C GLY A 193 -5.27 -7.83 -0.45
N CYS A 194 -5.23 -8.40 0.75
CA CYS A 194 -4.22 -9.36 1.19
C CYS A 194 -4.85 -10.71 1.57
N GLY A 195 -6.02 -11.03 0.99
CA GLY A 195 -6.79 -12.26 1.24
C GLY A 195 -6.15 -13.51 0.62
N ASP A 196 -6.98 -14.52 0.33
CA ASP A 196 -6.54 -15.85 -0.14
C ASP A 196 -5.62 -15.82 -1.36
N ALA A 197 -5.63 -14.72 -2.12
CA ALA A 197 -4.60 -14.43 -3.07
C ALA A 197 -4.22 -12.94 -3.04
N PHE A 198 -2.92 -12.68 -2.92
CA PHE A 198 -2.29 -11.37 -3.16
C PHE A 198 -2.30 -11.08 -4.67
N CYS A 199 -3.44 -11.29 -5.33
CA CYS A 199 -3.61 -11.15 -6.78
C CYS A 199 -4.86 -10.34 -7.16
N ASP A 200 -5.75 -10.02 -6.21
CA ASP A 200 -6.84 -9.09 -6.50
C ASP A 200 -6.25 -7.69 -6.72
N THR A 201 -6.21 -7.30 -7.99
CA THR A 201 -5.69 -6.01 -8.44
C THR A 201 -6.78 -5.20 -9.14
N LYS A 202 -6.70 -3.88 -8.98
CA LYS A 202 -7.44 -2.91 -9.81
C LYS A 202 -6.46 -2.18 -10.71
N GLY A 203 -6.87 -1.93 -11.95
CA GLY A 203 -6.17 -0.98 -12.80
C GLY A 203 -6.44 0.44 -12.31
N CYS A 204 -5.40 1.26 -12.30
CA CYS A 204 -5.50 2.67 -11.95
C CYS A 204 -4.67 3.49 -12.93
N ILE A 205 -5.24 4.55 -13.46
CA ILE A 205 -4.52 5.57 -14.24
C ILE A 205 -4.69 6.91 -13.53
N ALA A 206 -3.57 7.52 -13.16
CA ALA A 206 -3.52 8.89 -12.65
C ALA A 206 -3.00 9.81 -13.75
N ILE A 207 -3.63 10.98 -13.91
CA ILE A 207 -3.24 11.99 -14.92
C ILE A 207 -3.23 13.35 -14.24
N VAL A 208 -2.16 14.10 -14.45
CA VAL A 208 -1.96 15.47 -13.97
C VAL A 208 -1.62 16.38 -15.14
N GLY A 209 -2.17 17.60 -15.13
CA GLY A 209 -1.97 18.57 -16.19
C GLY A 209 -2.22 20.01 -15.77
N THR A 210 -2.00 20.93 -16.69
CA THR A 210 -2.04 22.38 -16.43
C THR A 210 -3.45 22.95 -16.29
N THR A 211 -4.48 22.25 -16.78
CA THR A 211 -5.87 22.68 -16.67
C THR A 211 -6.81 21.50 -16.44
N PRO A 212 -7.95 21.69 -15.77
CA PRO A 212 -8.95 20.62 -15.64
C PRO A 212 -9.41 20.09 -17.01
N ARG A 213 -9.52 20.98 -18.00
CA ARG A 213 -10.01 20.63 -19.34
C ARG A 213 -9.05 19.72 -20.10
N SER A 214 -7.74 19.96 -20.04
CA SER A 214 -6.74 19.08 -20.67
C SER A 214 -6.77 17.69 -20.02
N VAL A 215 -6.81 17.67 -18.68
CA VAL A 215 -6.86 16.43 -17.89
C VAL A 215 -8.10 15.60 -18.17
N THR A 216 -9.30 16.19 -18.15
CA THR A 216 -10.54 15.46 -18.48
C THR A 216 -10.54 14.91 -19.90
N LYS A 217 -10.00 15.68 -20.87
CA LYS A 217 -9.88 15.22 -22.25
C LYS A 217 -8.96 14.01 -22.37
N ALA A 218 -7.79 14.04 -21.73
CA ALA A 218 -6.86 12.92 -21.71
C ALA A 218 -7.46 11.69 -21.03
N LEU A 219 -8.17 11.88 -19.92
CA LEU A 219 -8.85 10.79 -19.20
C LEU A 219 -9.92 10.11 -20.08
N SER A 220 -10.70 10.89 -20.83
CA SER A 220 -11.70 10.35 -21.77
C SER A 220 -11.02 9.51 -22.86
N GLN A 221 -9.90 9.97 -23.40
CA GLN A 221 -9.14 9.22 -24.40
C GLN A 221 -8.59 7.91 -23.85
N CYS A 222 -8.14 7.88 -22.59
CA CYS A 222 -7.77 6.62 -21.93
C CYS A 222 -8.96 5.67 -21.81
N ALA A 223 -10.13 6.18 -21.41
CA ALA A 223 -11.33 5.36 -21.26
C ALA A 223 -11.75 4.72 -22.60
N ASP A 224 -11.66 5.47 -23.70
CA ASP A 224 -11.97 4.94 -25.04
C ASP A 224 -10.99 3.81 -25.43
N LEU A 225 -9.67 4.02 -25.25
CA LEU A 225 -8.65 3.00 -25.52
C LEU A 225 -8.84 1.71 -24.71
N LEU A 226 -9.27 1.86 -23.45
CA LEU A 226 -9.51 0.74 -22.55
C LEU A 226 -10.80 -0.01 -22.90
N GLY A 227 -11.83 0.71 -23.35
CA GLY A 227 -13.09 0.11 -23.82
C GLY A 227 -12.88 -0.72 -25.09
N ASP A 228 -12.15 -0.18 -26.06
CA ASP A 228 -11.84 -0.90 -27.31
C ASP A 228 -11.03 -2.20 -27.04
N ALA A 229 -10.11 -2.17 -26.06
CA ALA A 229 -9.32 -3.34 -25.67
C ALA A 229 -10.11 -4.42 -24.88
N GLU A 230 -11.25 -4.07 -24.26
CA GLU A 230 -12.16 -5.07 -23.67
C GLU A 230 -13.01 -5.77 -24.72
N ASP A 231 -13.44 -5.04 -25.76
CA ASP A 231 -14.24 -5.62 -26.86
C ASP A 231 -13.42 -6.61 -27.69
N ASP A 232 -12.14 -6.33 -27.97
CA ASP A 232 -11.24 -7.23 -28.72
C ASP A 232 -10.88 -8.52 -27.96
N ARG A 233 -10.98 -8.54 -26.62
CA ARG A 233 -10.71 -9.73 -25.79
C ARG A 233 -11.91 -10.68 -25.67
N ASN A 234 -13.10 -10.27 -26.11
CA ASN A 234 -14.33 -11.04 -26.07
C ASN A 234 -14.69 -11.72 -27.41
N TYR A 235 -13.80 -11.66 -28.41
CA TYR A 235 -13.92 -12.34 -29.72
C TYR A 235 -12.77 -13.33 -29.94
#